data_AF-A0A939ZEK0-F1
#
_entry.id   AF-A0A939ZEK0-F1
#
_cell.length_a   1.000
_cell.length_b   1.000
_cell.length_c   1.000
_cell.angle_alpha   90.00
_cell.angle_beta   90.00
_cell.angle_gamma   90.00
#
_symmetry.space_group_name_H-M   'P 1'
#
loop_
_entity.id
_entity.type
_entity.pdbx_description
1 polymer ?
#
loop_
_entity_poly.entity_id
_entity_poly.type
_entity_poly.pdbx_seq_one_letter_code
_entity_poly.pdbx_strand_id
1 'polypeptide(L)'
;MFDQTRRQIRCVKKTHDYFGDGDLITEEELEEGKLYTLTGGAAESYGNMVYLEELPSEYGYQSYLFEEIEPYDETILFREQEKWLSSMLEVGMKDGRFKKATVDQI
;
A
#
# COMPACT_ATOMS: atom_id res chain seq x y z
N MET A 1 -8.71 -2.13 6.27
CA MET A 1 -7.59 -1.35 6.84
C MET A 1 -6.62 -1.14 5.69
N PHE A 2 -6.25 0.10 5.36
CA PHE A 2 -5.25 0.34 4.30
C PHE A 2 -3.99 -0.46 4.67
N ASP A 3 -3.49 -1.23 3.71
CA ASP A 3 -2.36 -2.12 3.88
C ASP A 3 -1.16 -1.33 4.45
N GLN A 4 -0.70 -1.71 5.64
CA GLN A 4 0.43 -1.09 6.33
C GLN A 4 1.75 -1.82 6.02
N THR A 5 1.74 -2.73 5.05
CA THR A 5 2.95 -3.45 4.64
C THR A 5 3.97 -2.45 4.12
N ARG A 6 5.07 -2.31 4.87
CA ARG A 6 6.23 -1.51 4.47
C ARG A 6 6.84 -2.16 3.24
N ARG A 7 6.93 -1.42 2.14
CA ARG A 7 7.48 -1.92 0.87
C ARG A 7 8.68 -1.08 0.47
N GLN A 8 9.70 -1.72 -0.09
CA GLN A 8 10.83 -0.99 -0.64
C GLN A 8 10.57 -0.61 -2.09
N ILE A 9 10.71 0.68 -2.37
CA ILE A 9 10.60 1.24 -3.71
C ILE A 9 11.88 2.01 -4.02
N ARG A 10 12.22 2.12 -5.30
CA ARG A 10 13.39 2.87 -5.78
C ARG A 10 12.93 4.10 -6.52
N CYS A 11 13.47 5.26 -6.18
CA CYS A 11 13.26 6.47 -6.99
C CYS A 11 13.98 6.31 -8.33
N VAL A 12 13.26 6.39 -9.45
CA VAL A 12 13.83 6.27 -10.80
C VAL A 12 14.07 7.62 -11.45
N LYS A 13 13.31 8.63 -11.04
CA LYS A 13 13.43 10.02 -11.49
C LYS A 13 12.96 10.96 -10.39
N LYS A 14 13.54 12.15 -10.31
CA LYS A 14 13.06 13.22 -9.42
C LYS A 14 12.47 14.43 -10.15
N THR A 15 12.68 14.54 -11.46
CA THR A 15 12.12 15.61 -12.29
C THR A 15 11.03 15.06 -13.20
N HIS A 16 9.91 15.77 -13.28
CA HIS A 16 8.75 15.34 -14.05
C HIS A 16 7.92 16.51 -14.57
N ASP A 17 7.25 16.26 -15.68
CA ASP A 17 6.22 17.14 -16.23
C ASP A 17 4.87 16.63 -15.71
N TYR A 18 4.31 17.32 -14.72
CA TYR A 18 3.08 16.88 -14.06
C TYR A 18 1.85 17.08 -14.95
N PHE A 19 1.83 18.13 -15.78
CA PHE A 19 0.68 18.51 -16.60
C PHE A 19 0.81 18.11 -18.08
N GLY A 20 2.00 17.70 -18.52
CA GLY A 20 2.30 17.40 -19.93
C GLY A 20 2.45 18.65 -20.80
N ASP A 21 2.65 19.81 -20.18
CA ASP A 21 2.75 21.12 -20.85
C ASP A 21 4.20 21.59 -21.05
N GLY A 22 5.17 20.81 -20.57
CA GLY A 22 6.60 21.11 -20.62
C GLY A 22 7.14 21.81 -19.38
N ASP A 23 6.29 22.17 -18.41
CA ASP A 23 6.74 22.77 -17.15
C ASP A 23 7.24 21.67 -16.19
N LEU A 24 8.56 21.60 -16.06
CA LEU A 24 9.22 20.59 -15.24
C LEU A 24 9.21 20.97 -13.75
N ILE A 25 8.72 20.06 -12.93
CA ILE A 25 8.80 20.09 -11.47
C ILE A 25 9.91 19.15 -11.03
N THR A 26 10.75 19.58 -10.08
CA THR A 26 11.81 18.75 -9.49
C THR A 26 11.57 18.59 -8.01
N GLU A 27 11.44 17.35 -7.58
CA GLU A 27 11.34 16.96 -6.17
C GLU A 27 12.75 16.90 -5.56
N GLU A 28 13.25 18.03 -5.08
CA GLU A 28 14.67 18.15 -4.65
C GLU A 28 15.04 17.27 -3.45
N GLU A 29 14.06 16.83 -2.68
CA GLU A 29 14.27 15.92 -1.56
C GLU A 29 14.49 14.47 -2.01
N LEU A 30 14.08 14.12 -3.23
CA LEU A 30 14.27 12.80 -3.79
C LEU A 30 15.68 12.64 -4.40
N GLU A 31 16.27 11.48 -4.16
CA GLU A 31 17.53 11.07 -4.76
C GLU A 31 17.27 9.93 -5.74
N GLU A 32 17.65 10.12 -7.01
CA GLU A 32 17.52 9.08 -8.03
C GLU A 32 18.39 7.86 -7.67
N GLY A 33 17.83 6.66 -7.81
CA GLY A 33 18.43 5.38 -7.45
C GLY A 33 18.35 5.01 -5.96
N LYS A 34 17.96 5.95 -5.09
CA LYS A 34 17.81 5.67 -3.66
C LYS A 34 16.58 4.79 -3.39
N LEU A 35 16.74 3.89 -2.42
CA LEU A 35 15.65 3.06 -1.92
C LEU A 35 14.93 3.81 -0.80
N TYR A 36 13.61 3.80 -0.85
CA TYR A 36 12.74 4.39 0.15
C TYR A 36 11.72 3.38 0.65
N THR A 37 11.22 3.62 1.86
CA THR A 37 10.21 2.79 2.49
C THR A 37 8.83 3.40 2.30
N LEU A 38 8.00 2.72 1.51
CA LEU A 38 6.61 3.07 1.30
C LEU A 38 5.79 2.76 2.56
N THR A 39 5.13 3.78 3.09
CA THR A 39 4.29 3.70 4.31
C THR A 39 2.79 3.81 4.03
N GLY A 40 2.42 4.28 2.83
CA GLY A 40 1.04 4.37 2.37
C GLY A 40 0.95 4.87 0.93
N GLY A 41 -0.14 4.57 0.24
CA GLY A 41 -0.34 4.89 -1.17
C GLY A 41 -0.41 3.67 -2.08
N ALA A 42 -1.11 3.80 -3.21
CA ALA A 42 -1.13 2.78 -4.24
C ALA A 42 0.07 3.00 -5.18
N ALA A 43 0.86 1.95 -5.41
CA ALA A 43 1.91 1.95 -6.41
C ALA A 43 1.34 1.57 -7.79
N GLU A 44 0.10 1.96 -8.06
CA GLU A 44 -0.54 1.70 -9.34
C GLU A 44 -0.38 2.95 -10.20
N SER A 45 0.29 2.76 -11.33
CA SER A 45 0.48 3.73 -12.41
C SER A 45 -0.81 4.49 -12.76
N TYR A 46 -0.67 5.80 -13.00
CA TYR A 46 -1.73 6.80 -13.24
C TYR A 46 -2.61 7.15 -12.03
N GLY A 47 -2.11 8.10 -11.21
CA GLY A 47 -2.96 8.91 -10.32
C GLY A 47 -2.82 8.64 -8.82
N ASN A 48 -1.79 7.92 -8.37
CA ASN A 48 -1.60 7.60 -6.97
C ASN A 48 -0.38 8.29 -6.34
N MET A 49 -0.53 8.78 -5.11
CA MET A 49 0.54 9.37 -4.30
C MET A 49 1.23 8.30 -3.44
N VAL A 50 2.53 8.47 -3.25
CA VAL A 50 3.42 7.61 -2.46
C VAL A 50 3.89 8.37 -1.23
N TYR A 51 3.73 7.78 -0.05
CA TYR A 51 4.18 8.35 1.21
C TYR A 51 5.40 7.58 1.73
N LEU A 52 6.49 8.30 1.99
CA LEU A 52 7.77 7.72 2.39
C LEU A 52 7.99 7.89 3.90
N GLU A 53 8.58 6.87 4.54
CA GLU A 53 8.98 6.96 5.94
C GLU A 53 10.12 7.97 6.14
N GLU A 54 11.07 7.99 5.19
CA GLU A 54 12.29 8.78 5.28
C GLU A 54 12.08 10.25 4.95
N LEU A 55 11.10 10.56 4.10
CA LEU A 55 10.78 11.90 3.63
C LEU A 55 9.26 12.14 3.75
N PRO A 56 8.79 12.53 4.95
CA PRO A 56 7.38 12.79 5.16
C PRO A 56 6.93 14.00 4.34
N SER A 57 5.96 13.79 3.45
CA SER A 57 5.34 14.84 2.64
C SER A 57 3.84 14.88 2.92
N GLU A 58 3.29 16.08 3.12
CA GLU A 58 1.84 16.29 3.33
C GLU A 58 1.04 15.85 2.09
N TYR A 59 1.58 16.10 0.91
CA TYR A 59 0.94 15.77 -0.36
C TYR A 59 1.38 14.42 -0.91
N GLY A 60 2.47 13.85 -0.40
CA GLY A 60 3.14 12.67 -0.95
C GLY A 60 3.94 13.00 -2.20
N TYR A 61 4.48 11.95 -2.84
CA TYR A 61 5.19 12.06 -4.11
C TYR A 61 4.45 11.30 -5.21
N GLN A 62 4.68 11.67 -6.46
CA GLN A 62 4.05 11.00 -7.59
C GLN A 62 4.56 9.55 -7.73
N SER A 63 3.64 8.59 -7.78
CA SER A 63 3.99 7.16 -7.86
C SER A 63 4.90 6.78 -9.03
N TYR A 64 4.73 7.41 -10.19
CA TYR A 64 5.56 7.13 -11.37
C TYR A 64 7.02 7.58 -11.25
N LEU A 65 7.37 8.31 -10.19
CA LEU A 65 8.77 8.62 -9.86
C LEU A 65 9.49 7.43 -9.23
N PHE A 66 8.76 6.35 -8.93
CA PHE A 66 9.27 5.19 -8.24
C PHE A 66 9.00 3.89 -9.02
N GLU A 67 9.87 2.91 -8.81
CA GLU A 67 9.64 1.52 -9.20
C GLU A 67 9.61 0.63 -7.95
N GLU A 68 8.74 -0.38 -7.94
CA GLU A 68 8.80 -1.44 -6.92
C GLU A 68 10.01 -2.34 -7.21
N ILE A 69 10.80 -2.64 -6.18
CA ILE A 69 11.99 -3.50 -6.32
C ILE A 69 11.59 -4.97 -6.45
N GLU A 70 10.55 -5.36 -5.73
CA GLU A 70 9.97 -6.70 -5.74
C GLU A 70 8.47 -6.56 -5.98
N PRO A 71 7.88 -7.34 -6.90
CA PRO A 71 6.45 -7.31 -7.11
C PRO A 71 5.73 -7.67 -5.81
N TYR A 72 4.70 -6.89 -5.46
CA TYR A 72 3.87 -7.18 -4.31
C TYR A 72 3.38 -8.64 -4.34
N ASP A 73 3.76 -9.40 -3.32
CA ASP A 73 3.27 -10.76 -3.15
C ASP A 73 1.82 -10.71 -2.65
N GLU A 74 0.88 -10.80 -3.59
CA GLU A 74 -0.56 -10.82 -3.31
C GLU A 74 -0.96 -11.92 -2.31
N THR A 75 -0.14 -12.97 -2.14
CA THR A 75 -0.40 -14.00 -1.13
C THR A 75 -0.31 -13.46 0.30
N ILE A 76 0.47 -12.39 0.53
CA ILE A 76 0.53 -11.69 1.82
C ILE A 76 -0.83 -11.04 2.11
N LEU A 77 -1.44 -10.38 1.12
CA LEU A 77 -2.77 -9.78 1.24
C LEU A 77 -3.82 -10.83 1.62
N PHE A 78 -3.83 -11.95 0.89
CA PHE A 78 -4.76 -13.05 1.17
C PHE A 78 -4.58 -13.61 2.58
N ARG A 79 -3.33 -13.79 3.01
CA ARG A 79 -3.02 -14.34 4.34
C ARG A 79 -3.42 -13.40 5.48
N GLU A 80 -3.21 -12.10 5.32
CA GLU A 80 -3.64 -11.11 6.32
C GLU A 80 -5.16 -10.94 6.34
N GLN A 81 -5.83 -11.00 5.19
CA GLN A 81 -7.29 -11.03 5.12
C GLN A 81 -7.87 -12.29 5.79
N GLU A 82 -7.27 -13.46 5.56
CA GLU A 82 -7.68 -14.71 6.19
C GLU A 82 -7.55 -14.61 7.72
N LYS A 83 -6.40 -14.14 8.23
CA LYS A 83 -6.20 -13.92 9.67
C LYS A 83 -7.24 -12.95 10.24
N TRP A 84 -7.50 -11.84 9.56
CA TRP A 84 -8.48 -10.85 10.02
C TRP A 84 -9.89 -11.46 10.07
N LEU A 85 -10.33 -12.14 9.01
CA LEU A 85 -11.63 -12.81 8.95
C LEU A 85 -11.76 -13.88 10.04
N SER A 86 -10.72 -14.71 10.25
CA SER A 86 -10.69 -15.69 11.34
C SER A 86 -10.83 -15.03 12.71
N SER A 87 -10.10 -13.94 12.96
CA SER A 87 -10.18 -13.21 14.24
C SER A 87 -11.57 -12.62 14.48
N MET A 88 -12.21 -12.07 13.44
CA MET A 88 -13.56 -11.51 13.50
C MET A 88 -14.60 -12.60 13.75
N LEU A 89 -14.44 -13.78 13.13
CA LEU A 89 -15.29 -14.95 13.39
C LEU A 89 -15.13 -15.43 14.82
N GLU A 90 -13.90 -15.56 15.34
CA GLU A 90 -13.67 -15.97 16.72
C GLU A 90 -14.28 -15.00 17.73
N VAL A 91 -14.13 -13.69 17.51
CA VAL A 91 -14.77 -12.65 18.34
C VAL A 91 -16.28 -12.76 18.24
N GLY A 92 -16.85 -12.89 17.04
CA GLY A 92 -18.29 -13.03 16.84
C GLY A 92 -18.90 -14.32 17.42
N MET A 93 -18.13 -15.41 17.47
CA MET A 93 -18.50 -16.66 18.13
C MET A 93 -18.44 -16.54 19.66
N LYS A 94 -17.47 -15.81 20.21
CA LYS A 94 -17.35 -15.53 21.66
C LYS A 94 -18.43 -14.55 22.15
N ASP A 95 -18.80 -13.57 21.32
CA ASP A 95 -19.87 -12.60 21.57
C ASP A 95 -21.28 -13.18 21.39
N GLY A 96 -21.42 -14.45 20.96
CA GLY A 96 -22.71 -15.12 20.77
C GLY A 96 -23.54 -14.61 19.57
N ARG A 97 -22.95 -13.80 18.69
CA ARG A 97 -23.64 -13.26 17.49
C ARG A 97 -23.78 -14.27 16.36
N PHE A 98 -22.92 -15.29 16.34
CA PHE A 98 -22.99 -16.40 15.39
C PHE A 98 -23.18 -17.71 16.13
N LYS A 99 -24.36 -18.33 16.00
CA LYS A 99 -24.62 -19.68 16.51
C LYS A 99 -24.10 -20.70 15.49
N LYS A 100 -23.35 -21.69 15.97
CA LYS A 100 -22.97 -22.87 15.19
C LYS A 100 -24.26 -23.57 14.75
N ALA A 101 -24.56 -23.58 13.46
CA ALA A 101 -25.66 -24.38 12.93
C ALA A 101 -25.27 -25.86 13.07
N THR A 102 -25.87 -26.55 14.03
CA THR A 102 -25.86 -28.01 14.09
C THR A 102 -26.68 -28.52 12.92
N VAL A 103 -25.99 -29.08 11.92
CA VAL A 103 -26.61 -29.88 10.86
C VAL A 103 -26.96 -31.22 11.49
N ASP A 104 -28.10 -31.29 12.16
CA ASP A 104 -28.67 -32.54 12.70
C ASP A 104 -30.20 -32.58 12.62
N GLN A 105 -30.81 -31.81 11.70
CA GLN A 105 -32.21 -31.98 11.31
C GLN A 105 -32.38 -31.56 9.84
N ILE A 106 -32.30 -32.52 8.92
CA ILE A 106 -33.28 -32.87 7.86
C ILE A 106 -32.87 -34.21 7.28
#